data_AF-A0AA90T1J8-F1
#
_entry.id   AF-A0AA90T1J8-F1
#
_cell.length_a   1.000
_cell.length_b   1.000
_cell.length_c   1.000
_cell.angle_alpha   90.00
_cell.angle_beta   90.00
_cell.angle_gamma   90.00
#
_symmetry.space_group_name_H-M   'P 1'
#
loop_
_entity.id
_entity.type
_entity.pdbx_description
1 polymer ?
#
loop_
_entity_poly.entity_id
_entity_poly.type
_entity_poly.pdbx_seq_one_letter_code
_entity_poly.pdbx_strand_id
1 'polypeptide(L)'
;MRMGHEFRFEIHALFCYPLAEGMINMKFTSISQSNIDELCIAFESCLTKHDIAFKYVDMTEDNGIISFIFCDDPENARSVDMESERFIGLDTDYIAKEILEPILPKLKEFAQYKIID
;
A
#
# COMPACT_ATOMS: atom_id res chain seq x y z
N MET A 1 -0.68 -2.75 25.09
CA MET A 1 -0.50 -1.45 24.40
C MET A 1 0.40 -1.71 23.22
N ARG A 2 -0.11 -1.74 21.98
CA ARG A 2 0.73 -1.83 20.79
C ARG A 2 1.14 -0.40 20.44
N MET A 3 2.43 -0.11 20.56
CA MET A 3 3.00 1.14 20.08
C MET A 3 2.84 1.13 18.57
N GLY A 4 2.07 2.06 18.01
CA GLY A 4 1.98 2.23 16.55
C GLY A 4 3.39 2.52 16.02
N HIS A 5 3.84 1.71 15.07
CA HIS A 5 5.08 1.95 14.37
C HIS A 5 4.83 3.12 13.41
N GLU A 6 5.42 4.26 13.74
CA GLU A 6 5.34 5.47 12.93
C GLU A 6 6.10 5.20 11.62
N PHE A 7 5.40 5.31 10.48
CA PHE A 7 5.98 5.03 9.16
C PHE A 7 7.11 6.01 8.87
N ARG A 8 8.36 5.53 8.91
CA ARG A 8 9.55 6.36 8.72
C ARG A 8 10.06 6.17 7.31
N PHE A 9 9.77 7.13 6.44
CA PHE A 9 10.37 7.19 5.11
C PHE A 9 11.90 7.28 5.24
N GLU A 10 12.61 6.21 4.89
CA GLU A 10 14.02 6.30 4.52
C GLU A 10 14.09 6.53 3.01
N ILE A 11 14.49 7.75 2.64
CA ILE A 11 14.52 8.24 1.27
C ILE A 11 15.82 7.74 0.62
N HIS A 12 15.72 6.76 -0.29
CA HIS A 12 16.90 6.21 -0.97
C HIS A 12 17.44 7.15 -2.07
N ALA A 13 16.60 8.00 -2.66
CA ALA A 13 17.02 9.03 -3.60
C ALA A 13 16.08 10.23 -3.58
N LEU A 14 16.63 11.38 -3.16
CA LEU A 14 16.01 12.70 -3.17
C LEU A 14 16.60 13.50 -4.34
N PHE A 15 15.75 13.91 -5.29
CA PHE A 15 16.18 14.83 -6.33
C PHE A 15 15.68 16.24 -6.01
N CYS A 16 16.61 17.18 -5.88
CA CYS A 16 16.35 18.61 -5.76
C CYS A 16 16.49 19.24 -7.14
N TYR A 17 15.36 19.67 -7.73
CA TYR A 17 15.40 20.42 -8.98
C TYR A 17 15.32 21.93 -8.68
N PRO A 18 16.33 22.74 -9.07
CA PRO A 18 16.23 24.19 -8.95
C PRO A 18 15.30 24.73 -10.03
N LEU A 19 14.19 25.35 -9.62
CA LEU A 19 13.41 26.22 -10.49
C LEU A 19 14.03 27.62 -10.52
N ALA A 20 13.80 28.37 -11.60
CA ALA A 20 14.09 29.79 -11.62
C ALA A 20 13.35 30.45 -10.44
N GLU A 21 14.07 31.22 -9.63
CA GLU A 21 13.59 31.88 -8.39
C GLU A 21 13.59 31.05 -7.09
N GLY A 22 14.64 30.26 -6.85
CA GLY A 22 15.01 29.86 -5.48
C GLY A 22 14.09 28.85 -4.79
N MET A 23 13.12 28.27 -5.51
CA MET A 23 12.32 27.15 -5.04
C MET A 23 13.05 25.82 -5.29
N ILE A 24 13.28 25.06 -4.22
CA ILE A 24 13.75 23.68 -4.27
C ILE A 24 12.51 22.79 -4.35
N ASN A 25 12.33 22.04 -5.44
CA ASN A 25 11.33 20.98 -5.48
C ASN A 25 12.00 19.65 -5.11
N MET A 26 11.45 18.96 -4.11
CA MET A 26 11.93 17.65 -3.65
C MET A 26 11.07 16.56 -4.29
N LYS A 27 11.68 15.67 -5.07
CA LYS A 27 11.01 14.49 -5.64
C LYS A 27 11.54 13.20 -5.02
N PHE A 28 10.63 12.39 -4.50
CA PHE A 28 10.90 11.05 -3.97
C PHE A 28 10.82 10.05 -5.12
N THR A 29 11.77 9.11 -5.19
CA THR A 29 11.86 8.16 -6.32
C THR A 29 11.73 6.69 -5.93
N SER A 30 11.82 6.37 -4.64
CA SER A 30 11.55 5.02 -4.13
C SER A 30 11.27 5.04 -2.62
N ILE A 31 10.58 4.01 -2.13
CA ILE A 31 10.28 3.80 -0.71
C ILE A 31 11.21 2.71 -0.14
N SER A 32 11.58 2.80 1.14
CA SER A 32 12.34 1.73 1.80
C SER A 32 11.54 0.43 1.89
N GLN A 33 12.20 -0.72 1.72
CA GLN A 33 11.53 -2.02 1.76
C GLN A 33 10.80 -2.26 3.09
N SER A 34 11.36 -1.82 4.22
CA SER A 34 10.73 -1.94 5.54
C SER A 34 9.34 -1.28 5.61
N ASN A 35 9.16 -0.17 4.90
CA ASN A 35 7.90 0.54 4.83
C ASN A 35 6.91 -0.20 3.92
N ILE A 36 7.38 -0.74 2.80
CA ILE A 36 6.54 -1.61 1.96
C ILE A 36 6.05 -2.82 2.77
N ASP A 37 6.93 -3.43 3.57
CA ASP A 37 6.58 -4.57 4.42
C ASP A 37 5.56 -4.16 5.52
N GLU A 38 5.78 -3.04 6.21
CA GLU A 38 4.84 -2.52 7.22
C GLU A 38 3.47 -2.19 6.63
N LEU A 39 3.43 -1.58 5.44
CA LEU A 39 2.19 -1.26 4.75
C LEU A 39 1.46 -2.53 4.30
N CYS A 40 2.18 -3.54 3.82
CA CYS A 40 1.62 -4.84 3.48
C CYS A 40 0.95 -5.50 4.69
N ILE A 41 1.62 -5.47 5.86
CA ILE A 41 1.07 -6.00 7.12
C ILE A 41 -0.18 -5.22 7.55
N ALA A 42 -0.20 -3.90 7.39
CA ALA A 42 -1.35 -3.07 7.70
C ALA A 42 -2.55 -3.38 6.80
N PHE A 43 -2.31 -3.58 5.49
CA PHE A 43 -3.32 -4.00 4.52
C PHE A 43 -3.91 -5.37 4.88
N GLU A 44 -3.06 -6.37 5.13
CA GLU A 44 -3.51 -7.71 5.54
C GLU A 44 -4.31 -7.67 6.85
N SER A 45 -3.85 -6.87 7.81
CA SER A 45 -4.55 -6.67 9.08
C SER A 45 -5.91 -6.00 8.90
N CYS A 46 -6.03 -5.04 7.98
CA CYS A 46 -7.29 -4.39 7.63
C CYS A 46 -8.27 -5.40 7.00
N LEU A 47 -7.82 -6.18 6.01
CA LEU A 47 -8.64 -7.22 5.39
C LEU A 47 -9.16 -8.23 6.42
N THR A 48 -8.27 -8.71 7.31
CA THR A 48 -8.61 -9.66 8.37
C THR A 48 -9.65 -9.09 9.33
N LYS A 49 -9.55 -7.80 9.71
CA LYS A 49 -10.57 -7.12 10.54
C LYS A 49 -11.95 -7.06 9.89
N HIS A 50 -12.03 -7.21 8.56
CA HIS A 50 -13.27 -7.20 7.79
C HIS A 50 -13.71 -8.59 7.30
N ASP A 51 -13.13 -9.65 7.86
CA ASP A 51 -13.38 -11.06 7.51
C ASP A 51 -13.05 -11.39 6.04
N ILE A 52 -12.05 -10.70 5.48
CA ILE A 52 -11.51 -10.97 4.14
C ILE A 52 -10.12 -11.58 4.31
N ALA A 53 -9.90 -12.73 3.69
CA ALA A 53 -8.59 -13.38 3.66
C ALA A 53 -8.32 -13.85 2.23
N PHE A 54 -7.09 -13.61 1.76
CA PHE A 54 -6.57 -14.15 0.51
C PHE A 54 -5.42 -15.10 0.83
N LYS A 55 -5.23 -16.17 0.04
CA LYS A 55 -4.10 -17.11 0.26
C LYS A 55 -2.74 -16.47 0.03
N TYR A 56 -2.66 -15.53 -0.89
CA TYR A 56 -1.45 -14.83 -1.25
C TYR A 56 -1.72 -13.34 -1.22
N VAL A 57 -0.87 -12.62 -0.50
CA VAL A 57 -0.78 -11.17 -0.49
C VAL A 57 0.68 -10.79 -0.66
N ASP A 58 0.93 -9.75 -1.42
CA ASP A 58 2.26 -9.21 -1.64
C ASP A 58 2.18 -7.69 -1.87
N MET A 59 3.29 -6.99 -1.71
CA MET A 59 3.37 -5.56 -1.99
C MET A 59 4.69 -5.22 -2.67
N THR A 60 4.59 -4.57 -3.82
CA THR A 60 5.75 -4.16 -4.61
C THR A 60 5.74 -2.66 -4.83
N GLU A 61 6.91 -2.07 -5.01
CA GLU A 61 7.06 -0.66 -5.42
C GLU A 61 7.91 -0.59 -6.70
N ASP A 62 7.39 0.08 -7.71
CA ASP A 62 8.11 0.40 -8.94
C ASP A 62 7.85 1.85 -9.35
N ASN A 63 8.91 2.65 -9.43
CA ASN A 63 8.89 4.04 -9.89
C ASN A 63 7.86 4.95 -9.17
N GLY A 64 7.69 4.76 -7.86
CA GLY A 64 6.73 5.51 -7.04
C GLY A 64 5.30 4.99 -7.13
N ILE A 65 5.08 3.84 -7.75
CA ILE A 65 3.80 3.14 -7.74
C ILE A 65 3.92 1.93 -6.83
N ILE A 66 3.14 1.93 -5.76
CA ILE A 66 2.97 0.77 -4.89
C ILE A 66 1.82 -0.06 -5.45
N SER A 67 2.04 -1.36 -5.59
CA SER A 67 1.02 -2.33 -5.99
C SER A 67 0.79 -3.30 -4.85
N PHE A 68 -0.42 -3.29 -4.29
CA PHE A 68 -0.87 -4.31 -3.35
C PHE A 68 -1.51 -5.46 -4.11
N ILE A 69 -0.83 -6.60 -4.15
CA ILE A 69 -1.22 -7.79 -4.90
C ILE A 69 -1.95 -8.75 -3.96
N PHE A 70 -3.08 -9.29 -4.39
CA PHE A 70 -3.85 -10.26 -3.60
C PHE A 70 -4.53 -11.29 -4.50
N CYS A 71 -4.51 -12.55 -4.07
CA CYS A 71 -5.23 -13.64 -4.72
C CYS A 71 -5.35 -14.92 -3.89
N ASP A 72 -6.32 -15.77 -4.25
CA ASP A 72 -6.40 -17.16 -3.78
C ASP A 72 -5.78 -18.17 -4.75
N ASP A 73 -5.47 -17.70 -5.96
CA ASP A 73 -4.93 -18.47 -7.08
C ASP A 73 -3.98 -17.54 -7.87
N PRO A 74 -2.68 -17.88 -7.96
CA PRO A 74 -1.68 -17.05 -8.65
C PRO A 74 -2.02 -16.71 -10.10
N GLU A 75 -2.78 -17.57 -10.80
CA GLU A 75 -3.20 -17.29 -12.20
C GLU A 75 -4.21 -16.15 -12.30
N ASN A 76 -4.85 -15.80 -11.18
CA ASN A 76 -5.88 -14.76 -11.08
C ASN A 76 -5.44 -13.61 -10.15
N ALA A 77 -4.14 -13.37 -10.05
CA ALA A 77 -3.57 -12.27 -9.28
C ALA A 77 -4.19 -10.93 -9.67
N ARG A 78 -4.59 -10.15 -8.65
CA ARG A 78 -5.08 -8.79 -8.83
C ARG A 78 -4.23 -7.84 -8.00
N SER A 79 -4.13 -6.60 -8.46
CA SER A 79 -3.47 -5.54 -7.72
C SER A 79 -4.39 -4.35 -7.50
N VAL A 80 -4.11 -3.61 -6.43
CA VAL A 80 -4.54 -2.23 -6.26
C VAL A 80 -3.29 -1.37 -6.30
N ASP A 81 -3.21 -0.53 -7.33
CA ASP A 81 -2.07 0.33 -7.57
C ASP A 81 -2.31 1.73 -6.98
N MET A 82 -1.28 2.30 -6.40
CA MET A 82 -1.36 3.57 -5.69
C MET A 82 -0.05 4.35 -5.74
N GLU A 83 -0.14 5.68 -5.89
CA GLU A 83 1.01 6.56 -5.95
C GLU A 83 1.60 6.79 -4.55
N SER A 84 2.88 6.48 -4.39
CA SER A 84 3.62 6.58 -3.13
C SER A 84 3.66 8.00 -2.56
N GLU A 85 3.67 9.01 -3.43
CA GLU A 85 3.76 10.43 -3.05
C GLU A 85 2.58 10.87 -2.16
N ARG A 86 1.42 10.19 -2.28
CA ARG A 86 0.21 10.51 -1.51
C ARG A 86 0.28 10.08 -0.05
N PHE A 87 1.28 9.28 0.32
CA PHE A 87 1.39 8.66 1.64
C PHE A 87 2.42 9.33 2.55
N ILE A 88 3.10 10.36 2.05
CA ILE A 88 4.16 11.06 2.80
C ILE A 88 3.60 11.64 4.10
N GLY A 89 4.16 11.20 5.22
CA GLY A 89 3.78 11.63 6.57
C GLY A 89 2.49 11.01 7.11
N LEU A 90 1.92 10.01 6.45
CA LEU A 90 0.73 9.29 6.91
C LEU A 90 1.09 7.98 7.60
N ASP A 91 0.22 7.58 8.54
CA ASP A 91 0.31 6.31 9.26
C ASP A 91 -0.16 5.13 8.39
N THR A 92 0.46 3.94 8.53
CA THR A 92 0.15 2.76 7.69
C THR A 92 -1.24 2.21 7.90
N ASP A 93 -1.72 2.18 9.15
CA ASP A 93 -3.09 1.75 9.45
C ASP A 93 -4.09 2.75 8.86
N TYR A 94 -3.77 4.05 8.89
CA TYR A 94 -4.56 5.08 8.23
C TYR A 94 -4.59 4.91 6.71
N ILE A 95 -3.43 4.72 6.06
CA ILE A 95 -3.34 4.51 4.60
C ILE A 95 -4.13 3.26 4.20
N ALA A 96 -3.92 2.15 4.91
CA ALA A 96 -4.63 0.90 4.64
C ALA A 96 -6.15 1.08 4.70
N LYS A 97 -6.63 1.80 5.72
CA LYS A 97 -8.05 2.11 5.87
C LYS A 97 -8.58 2.94 4.70
N GLU A 98 -7.93 4.06 4.38
CA GLU A 98 -8.39 4.98 3.33
C GLU A 98 -8.40 4.33 1.93
N ILE A 99 -7.47 3.41 1.67
CA ILE A 99 -7.40 2.70 0.38
C ILE A 99 -8.36 1.51 0.33
N LEU A 100 -8.41 0.70 1.39
CA LEU A 100 -9.17 -0.55 1.39
C LEU A 100 -10.65 -0.33 1.68
N GLU A 101 -11.03 0.55 2.62
CA GLU A 101 -12.45 0.76 2.99
C GLU A 101 -13.37 1.06 1.80
N PRO A 102 -12.99 1.95 0.85
CA PRO A 102 -13.82 2.24 -0.32
C PRO A 102 -14.03 1.05 -1.26
N ILE A 103 -13.10 0.08 -1.25
CA ILE A 103 -13.13 -1.09 -2.12
C ILE A 103 -13.50 -2.39 -1.38
N LEU A 104 -13.70 -2.36 -0.06
CA LEU A 104 -14.12 -3.51 0.74
C LEU A 104 -15.32 -4.27 0.15
N PRO A 105 -16.40 -3.62 -0.34
CA PRO A 105 -17.51 -4.35 -0.94
C PRO A 105 -17.08 -5.22 -2.12
N LYS A 106 -16.21 -4.69 -2.99
CA LYS A 106 -15.68 -5.41 -4.14
C LYS A 106 -14.75 -6.55 -3.69
N LEU A 107 -13.88 -6.28 -2.72
CA LEU A 107 -12.98 -7.29 -2.16
C LEU A 107 -13.74 -8.46 -1.52
N LYS A 108 -14.85 -8.17 -0.83
CA LYS A 108 -15.76 -9.19 -0.27
C LYS A 108 -16.43 -10.01 -1.36
N GLU A 109 -16.95 -9.37 -2.41
CA GLU A 109 -17.50 -10.08 -3.56
C GLU A 109 -16.45 -11.01 -4.17
N PHE A 110 -15.20 -10.58 -4.33
CA PHE A 110 -14.12 -11.43 -4.85
C PHE A 110 -13.81 -12.62 -3.94
N ALA A 111 -13.72 -12.40 -2.63
CA ALA A 111 -13.49 -13.47 -1.67
C ALA A 111 -14.68 -14.46 -1.61
N GLN A 112 -15.91 -13.98 -1.86
CA GLN A 112 -17.14 -14.80 -1.80
C GLN A 112 -17.54 -15.45 -3.12
N TYR A 113 -17.08 -14.94 -4.28
CA TYR A 113 -17.44 -15.44 -5.61
C TYR A 113 -17.06 -16.91 -5.86
N LYS A 114 -16.38 -17.56 -4.91
CA LYS A 114 -16.04 -18.99 -4.93
C LYS A 114 -16.90 -19.88 -4.01
N ILE A 115 -17.90 -19.36 -3.31
CA ILE A 115 -18.85 -20.23 -2.57
C ILE A 115 -19.92 -20.82 -3.49
N ILE A 116 -20.06 -20.31 -4.73
CA ILE A 116 -21.13 -20.67 -5.67
C ILE A 116 -20.59 -21.21 -7.01
N ASP A 117 -19.46 -21.92 -6.99
CA ASP A 117 -19.02 -22.76 -8.12
C ASP A 117 -18.60 -24.15 -7.62
#